data_AF-A0AAU5CRV7-F1
#
_entry.id   AF-A0AAU5CRV7-F1
#
_cell.length_a   1.000
_cell.length_b   1.000
_cell.length_c   1.000
_cell.angle_alpha   90.00
_cell.angle_beta   90.00
_cell.angle_gamma   90.00
#
_symmetry.space_group_name_H-M   'P 1'
#
loop_
_entity.id
_entity.type
_entity.pdbx_description
1 polymer ?
#
loop_
_entity_poly.entity_id
_entity_poly.type
_entity_poly.pdbx_seq_one_letter_code
_entity_poly.pdbx_strand_id
1 'polypeptide(L)'
;MTHELRTRLSRRRWPWSNTTSRSSDIPAALMLLIVETLVFIWAMFGYGMDGWAAQGRREEIDEATLASIAFMQHFLIAVVVLFVLAALARAPWTAVLQLLAAGAVAMMLVLSQHEYEQSHPRPAPTPSAGYQPCYSGSGRCD
;
A
#
# COMPACT_ATOMS: atom_id res chain seq x y z
N MET A 1 -16.73 20.95 -61.47
CA MET A 1 -16.59 22.00 -60.45
C MET A 1 -17.40 21.61 -59.20
N THR A 2 -16.92 20.65 -58.40
CA THR A 2 -17.45 20.35 -57.04
C THR A 2 -16.46 19.44 -56.28
N HIS A 3 -15.16 19.68 -56.48
CA HIS A 3 -14.18 19.44 -55.41
C HIS A 3 -14.40 20.54 -54.37
N GLU A 4 -14.07 20.32 -53.09
CA GLU A 4 -14.12 21.31 -51.98
C GLU A 4 -15.28 21.19 -50.96
N LEU A 5 -15.90 20.02 -50.76
CA LEU A 5 -16.56 19.70 -49.48
C LEU A 5 -15.66 18.85 -48.57
N ARG A 6 -14.37 19.23 -48.55
CA ARG A 6 -13.36 18.82 -47.56
C ARG A 6 -13.47 19.75 -46.34
N THR A 7 -14.67 19.88 -45.78
CA THR A 7 -14.92 20.70 -44.60
C THR A 7 -14.51 19.93 -43.34
N ARG A 8 -13.22 20.07 -43.03
CA ARG A 8 -12.70 20.30 -41.67
C ARG A 8 -13.46 19.55 -40.56
N LEU A 9 -13.34 18.22 -40.51
CA LEU A 9 -13.45 17.55 -39.22
C LEU A 9 -12.33 18.11 -38.34
N SER A 10 -12.73 18.96 -37.40
CA SER A 10 -11.86 19.47 -36.38
C SER A 10 -11.18 18.27 -35.73
N ARG A 11 -9.88 18.10 -35.99
CA ARG A 11 -9.02 17.31 -35.11
C ARG A 11 -9.09 18.02 -33.77
N ARG A 12 -10.07 17.65 -32.96
CA ARG A 12 -10.11 17.86 -31.52
C ARG A 12 -8.88 17.13 -31.00
N ARG A 13 -7.71 17.81 -31.03
CA ARG A 13 -6.51 17.32 -30.36
C ARG A 13 -6.88 17.34 -28.89
N TRP A 14 -7.24 16.16 -28.39
CA TRP A 14 -7.47 15.92 -26.99
C TRP A 14 -6.19 16.41 -26.26
N PRO A 15 -6.29 17.23 -25.20
CA PRO A 15 -5.12 17.88 -24.59
C PRO A 15 -4.10 16.91 -23.95
N TRP A 16 -4.41 15.61 -23.98
CA TRP A 16 -3.66 14.50 -23.40
C TRP A 16 -2.94 13.67 -24.48
N SER A 17 -2.75 14.22 -25.69
CA SER A 17 -2.10 13.49 -26.79
C SER A 17 -0.58 13.44 -26.70
N ASN A 18 0.04 14.13 -25.74
CA ASN A 18 1.48 14.09 -25.55
C ASN A 18 1.81 13.00 -24.54
N THR A 19 2.18 11.83 -25.05
CA THR A 19 2.93 10.84 -24.25
C THR A 19 4.20 11.51 -23.72
N THR A 20 4.43 11.43 -22.42
CA THR A 20 5.71 11.81 -21.80
C THR A 20 6.83 11.14 -22.59
N SER A 21 7.82 11.94 -23.01
CA SER A 21 8.94 11.40 -23.79
C SER A 21 9.63 10.30 -22.97
N ARG A 22 9.98 9.18 -23.61
CA ARG A 22 10.66 8.06 -22.94
C ARG A 22 11.97 8.50 -22.24
N SER A 23 12.58 9.59 -22.71
CA SER A 23 13.79 10.18 -22.14
C SER A 23 13.58 10.85 -20.77
N SER A 24 12.35 11.30 -20.46
CA SER A 24 12.02 11.95 -19.18
C SER A 24 11.31 11.00 -18.20
N ASP A 25 10.64 9.97 -18.70
CA ASP A 25 9.90 8.98 -17.89
C ASP A 25 10.85 8.16 -16.99
N ILE A 26 11.93 7.62 -17.55
CA ILE A 26 12.89 6.79 -16.78
C ILE A 26 13.55 7.53 -15.61
N PRO A 27 14.16 8.72 -15.79
CA PRO A 27 14.78 9.42 -14.66
C PRO A 27 13.75 9.85 -13.61
N ALA A 28 12.53 10.22 -14.03
CA ALA A 28 11.45 10.53 -13.11
C ALA A 28 11.04 9.29 -12.28
N ALA A 29 10.87 8.15 -12.96
CA ALA A 29 10.53 6.88 -12.32
C ALA A 29 11.60 6.44 -11.30
N LEU A 30 12.88 6.59 -11.65
CA LEU A 30 14.00 6.28 -10.76
C LEU A 30 14.05 7.22 -9.55
N MET A 31 13.92 8.54 -9.78
CA MET A 31 13.90 9.51 -8.69
C MET A 31 12.75 9.26 -7.72
N LEU A 32 11.56 8.95 -8.25
CA LEU A 32 10.39 8.64 -7.43
C LEU A 32 10.63 7.38 -6.60
N LEU A 33 11.13 6.31 -7.22
CA LEU A 33 11.46 5.05 -6.54
C LEU A 33 12.51 5.26 -5.43
N ILE A 34 13.53 6.08 -5.66
CA ILE A 34 14.56 6.40 -4.66
C ILE A 34 13.92 7.12 -3.46
N VAL A 35 13.11 8.16 -3.72
CA VAL A 35 12.46 8.92 -2.66
C VAL A 35 11.52 8.03 -1.84
N GLU A 36 10.71 7.20 -2.50
CA GLU A 36 9.82 6.24 -1.83
C GLU A 36 10.60 5.27 -0.95
N THR A 37 11.67 4.69 -1.49
CA THR A 37 12.52 3.75 -0.76
C THR A 37 13.17 4.41 0.46
N LEU A 38 13.66 5.64 0.32
CA LEU A 38 14.26 6.38 1.42
C LEU A 38 13.24 6.72 2.52
N VAL A 39 12.05 7.19 2.14
CA VAL A 39 10.96 7.50 3.09
C VAL A 39 10.55 6.22 3.83
N PHE A 40 10.41 5.11 3.11
CA PHE A 40 10.04 3.83 3.69
C PHE A 40 11.10 3.32 4.68
N ILE A 41 12.37 3.30 4.27
CA ILE A 41 13.48 2.85 5.14
C ILE A 41 13.58 3.75 6.38
N TRP A 42 13.48 5.06 6.21
CA TRP A 42 13.54 6.01 7.32
C TRP A 42 12.43 5.77 8.34
N ALA A 43 11.19 5.61 7.87
CA ALA A 43 10.05 5.35 8.74
C ALA A 43 10.18 3.99 9.46
N MET A 44 10.54 2.93 8.74
CA MET A 44 10.72 1.60 9.33
C MET A 44 11.85 1.58 10.37
N PHE A 45 12.92 2.34 10.13
CA PHE A 45 13.99 2.51 11.10
C PHE A 45 13.48 3.23 12.37
N GLY A 46 12.67 4.28 12.21
CA GLY A 46 12.04 4.98 13.34
C GLY A 46 11.19 4.06 14.20
N TYR A 47 10.24 3.34 13.60
CA TYR A 47 9.38 2.40 14.33
C TYR A 47 10.17 1.25 14.96
N GLY A 48 11.23 0.78 14.29
CA GLY A 48 12.16 -0.19 14.87
C GLY A 48 12.81 0.36 16.14
N MET A 49 13.34 1.59 16.08
CA MET A 49 13.96 2.25 17.22
C MET A 49 12.99 2.45 18.38
N ASP A 50 11.73 2.81 18.12
CA ASP A 50 10.69 2.92 19.16
C ASP A 50 10.46 1.57 19.87
N GLY A 51 10.41 0.48 19.10
CA GLY A 51 10.32 -0.88 19.65
C GLY A 51 11.54 -1.30 20.48
N TRP A 52 12.76 -0.92 20.06
CA TRP A 52 13.99 -1.14 20.85
C TRP A 52 14.01 -0.28 22.12
N ALA A 53 13.53 0.96 22.04
CA ALA A 53 13.49 1.91 23.14
C ALA A 53 12.48 1.54 24.23
N ALA A 54 11.44 0.76 23.89
CA ALA A 54 10.43 0.28 24.82
C ALA A 54 10.97 -0.67 25.92
N GLN A 55 12.24 -1.11 25.85
CA GLN A 55 12.93 -1.92 26.89
C GLN A 55 12.13 -3.15 27.38
N GLY A 56 11.29 -3.73 26.51
CA GLY A 56 10.46 -4.91 26.84
C GLY A 56 9.07 -4.60 27.40
N ARG A 57 8.66 -3.32 27.49
CA ARG A 57 7.27 -2.94 27.78
C ARG A 57 6.39 -3.29 26.59
N ARG A 58 5.61 -4.36 26.74
CA ARG A 58 4.78 -4.92 25.65
C ARG A 58 3.81 -3.90 25.05
N GLU A 59 3.16 -3.08 25.87
CA GLU A 59 2.19 -2.09 25.39
C GLU A 59 2.80 -1.08 24.41
N GLU A 60 4.02 -0.60 24.71
CA GLU A 60 4.73 0.35 23.84
C GLU A 60 5.26 -0.33 22.56
N ILE A 61 5.67 -1.60 22.65
CA ILE A 61 6.08 -2.39 21.48
C ILE A 61 4.88 -2.64 20.55
N ASP A 62 3.71 -2.95 21.12
CA ASP A 62 2.49 -3.17 20.35
C ASP A 62 2.02 -1.86 19.69
N GLU A 63 2.10 -0.73 20.39
CA GLU A 63 1.78 0.58 19.83
C GLU A 63 2.70 0.93 18.64
N ALA A 64 4.03 0.73 18.79
CA ALA A 64 4.99 0.95 17.70
C ALA A 64 4.72 0.02 16.49
N THR A 65 4.33 -1.23 16.76
CA THR A 65 3.99 -2.21 15.72
C THR A 65 2.71 -1.81 14.97
N LEU A 66 1.66 -1.40 15.70
CA LEU A 66 0.41 -0.88 15.11
C LEU A 66 0.66 0.40 14.30
N ALA A 67 1.50 1.30 14.80
CA ALA A 67 1.86 2.53 14.08
C ALA A 67 2.62 2.22 12.78
N SER A 68 3.53 1.24 12.81
CA SER A 68 4.24 0.76 11.61
C SER A 68 3.28 0.15 10.58
N ILE A 69 2.34 -0.71 11.02
CA ILE A 69 1.29 -1.28 10.14
C ILE A 69 0.42 -0.18 9.53
N ALA A 70 -0.03 0.78 10.35
CA ALA A 70 -0.82 1.91 9.89
C ALA A 70 -0.05 2.76 8.87
N PHE A 71 1.24 3.05 9.13
CA PHE A 71 2.09 3.74 8.17
C PHE A 71 2.19 2.99 6.84
N MET A 72 2.46 1.69 6.87
CA MET A 72 2.54 0.87 5.66
C MET A 72 1.24 0.88 4.85
N GLN A 73 0.07 0.89 5.51
CA GLN A 73 -1.23 1.05 4.84
C GLN A 73 -1.33 2.41 4.12
N HIS A 74 -1.03 3.51 4.80
CA HIS A 74 -1.09 4.85 4.19
C HIS A 74 -0.05 5.02 3.08
N PHE A 75 1.14 4.46 3.27
CA PHE A 75 2.20 4.46 2.26
C PHE A 75 1.77 3.68 1.01
N LEU A 76 1.17 2.50 1.18
CA LEU A 76 0.63 1.72 0.06
C LEU A 76 -0.44 2.52 -0.71
N ILE A 77 -1.36 3.19 0.00
CA ILE A 77 -2.37 4.05 -0.64
C ILE A 77 -1.69 5.14 -1.46
N ALA A 78 -0.66 5.80 -0.93
CA ALA A 78 0.08 6.84 -1.64
C ALA A 78 0.75 6.30 -2.92
N VAL A 79 1.43 5.15 -2.85
CA VAL A 79 2.06 4.50 -4.02
C VAL A 79 1.03 4.09 -5.07
N VAL A 80 -0.13 3.58 -4.65
CA VAL A 80 -1.24 3.26 -5.58
C VAL A 80 -1.78 4.52 -6.26
N VAL A 81 -1.90 5.64 -5.54
CA VAL A 81 -2.30 6.91 -6.14
C VAL A 81 -1.26 7.36 -7.18
N LEU A 82 0.04 7.26 -6.87
CA LEU A 82 1.12 7.58 -7.81
C LEU A 82 1.10 6.67 -9.05
N PHE A 83 0.83 5.38 -8.87
CA PHE A 83 0.60 4.43 -9.98
C PHE A 83 -0.54 4.91 -10.89
N VAL A 84 -1.70 5.25 -10.32
CA VAL A 84 -2.86 5.73 -11.09
C VAL A 84 -2.53 7.02 -11.83
N LEU A 85 -1.85 7.97 -11.18
CA LEU A 85 -1.42 9.22 -11.81
C LEU A 85 -0.44 8.96 -12.96
N ALA A 86 0.52 8.05 -12.79
CA ALA A 86 1.47 7.66 -13.84
C ALA A 86 0.76 6.98 -15.04
N ALA A 87 -0.23 6.13 -14.77
CA ALA A 87 -1.05 5.50 -15.80
C ALA A 87 -1.87 6.54 -16.59
N LEU A 88 -2.48 7.50 -15.91
CA LEU A 88 -3.22 8.62 -16.54
C LEU A 88 -2.29 9.53 -17.35
N ALA A 89 -1.07 9.77 -16.87
CA ALA A 89 -0.04 10.55 -17.56
C ALA A 89 0.64 9.79 -18.73
N ARG A 90 0.27 8.52 -18.98
CA ARG A 90 0.89 7.64 -19.98
C ARG A 90 2.41 7.56 -19.83
N ALA A 91 2.88 7.42 -18.59
CA ALA A 91 4.27 7.23 -18.21
C ALA A 91 4.50 5.73 -17.89
N PRO A 92 4.74 4.87 -18.90
CA PRO A 92 4.70 3.43 -18.72
C PRO A 92 5.77 2.91 -17.77
N TRP A 93 6.98 3.48 -17.76
CA TRP A 93 8.04 3.02 -16.85
C TRP A 93 7.74 3.43 -15.42
N THR A 94 7.28 4.66 -15.21
CA THR A 94 6.82 5.10 -13.89
C THR A 94 5.69 4.19 -13.39
N ALA A 95 4.68 3.90 -14.20
CA ALA A 95 3.58 3.01 -13.80
C ALA A 95 4.06 1.58 -13.46
N VAL A 96 4.99 1.00 -14.23
CA VAL A 96 5.53 -0.34 -13.93
C VAL A 96 6.30 -0.35 -12.61
N LEU A 97 7.18 0.64 -12.36
CA LEU A 97 7.93 0.70 -11.11
C LEU A 97 7.02 0.95 -9.91
N GLN A 98 6.01 1.81 -10.05
CA GLN A 98 5.02 2.06 -9.00
C GLN A 98 4.18 0.81 -8.68
N LEU A 99 3.83 0.02 -9.70
CA LEU A 99 3.13 -1.25 -9.47
C LEU A 99 4.02 -2.25 -8.72
N LEU A 100 5.30 -2.34 -9.06
CA LEU A 100 6.26 -3.19 -8.35
C LEU A 100 6.46 -2.73 -6.90
N ALA A 101 6.60 -1.41 -6.67
CA ALA A 101 6.70 -0.83 -5.35
C ALA A 101 5.44 -1.13 -4.50
N ALA A 102 4.25 -0.93 -5.08
CA ALA A 102 2.99 -1.27 -4.42
C ALA A 102 2.92 -2.76 -4.06
N GLY A 103 3.34 -3.64 -4.97
CA GLY A 103 3.41 -5.08 -4.70
C GLY A 103 4.35 -5.44 -3.55
N ALA A 104 5.53 -4.83 -3.49
CA ALA A 104 6.50 -5.05 -2.41
C ALA A 104 5.96 -4.57 -1.05
N VAL A 105 5.39 -3.37 -0.99
CA VAL A 105 4.80 -2.81 0.24
C VAL A 105 3.60 -3.64 0.67
N ALA A 106 2.73 -4.05 -0.25
CA ALA A 106 1.57 -4.88 0.05
C ALA A 106 1.99 -6.24 0.63
N MET A 107 3.03 -6.88 0.07
CA MET A 107 3.58 -8.12 0.62
C MET A 107 4.11 -7.93 2.04
N MET A 108 4.89 -6.89 2.29
CA MET A 108 5.40 -6.58 3.64
C MET A 108 4.27 -6.30 4.64
N LEU A 109 3.26 -5.55 4.21
CA LEU A 109 2.09 -5.23 5.03
C LEU A 109 1.33 -6.50 5.43
N VAL A 110 1.11 -7.43 4.49
CA VAL A 110 0.44 -8.71 4.76
C VAL A 110 1.24 -9.55 5.75
N LEU A 111 2.57 -9.65 5.57
CA LEU A 111 3.43 -10.39 6.49
C LEU A 111 3.39 -9.79 7.90
N SER A 112 3.49 -8.47 8.01
CA SER A 112 3.45 -7.78 9.30
C SER A 112 2.09 -7.91 10.00
N GLN A 113 0.99 -7.79 9.26
CA GLN A 113 -0.35 -8.05 9.82
C GLN A 113 -0.49 -9.50 10.29
N HIS A 114 0.04 -10.45 9.51
CA HIS A 114 -0.04 -11.86 9.87
C HIS A 114 0.74 -12.17 11.15
N GLU A 115 1.95 -11.65 11.29
CA GLU A 115 2.76 -11.79 12.52
C GLU A 115 2.06 -11.14 13.73
N TYR A 116 1.44 -9.98 13.53
CA TYR A 116 0.67 -9.31 14.58
C TYR A 116 -0.55 -10.15 15.01
N GLU A 117 -1.32 -10.69 14.07
CA GLU A 117 -2.48 -11.54 14.39
C GLU A 117 -2.08 -12.87 15.06
N GLN A 118 -0.93 -13.45 14.68
CA GLN A 118 -0.43 -14.67 15.33
C GLN A 118 -0.01 -14.42 16.78
N SER A 119 0.58 -13.26 17.08
CA SER A 119 0.96 -12.87 18.43
C SER A 119 -0.23 -12.38 19.27
N HIS A 120 -1.33 -11.98 18.62
CA HIS A 120 -2.55 -11.44 19.24
C HIS A 120 -3.79 -12.24 18.83
N PRO A 121 -3.96 -13.49 19.29
CA PRO A 121 -5.16 -14.27 19.00
C PRO A 121 -6.40 -13.53 19.50
N ARG A 122 -7.40 -13.40 18.63
CA ARG A 122 -8.66 -12.73 18.97
C ARG A 122 -9.31 -13.45 20.16
N PRO A 123 -9.88 -12.71 21.13
CA PRO A 123 -10.55 -13.32 22.28
C PRO A 123 -11.67 -14.24 21.78
N ALA A 124 -11.84 -15.38 22.47
CA ALA A 124 -12.90 -16.33 22.15
C ALA A 124 -14.26 -15.61 22.13
N PRO A 125 -15.16 -15.96 21.20
CA PRO A 125 -16.47 -15.33 21.12
C PRO A 125 -17.18 -15.41 22.48
N THR A 126 -17.80 -14.31 22.89
CA THR A 126 -18.60 -14.27 24.11
C THR A 126 -19.68 -15.35 24.05
N PRO A 127 -19.86 -16.16 25.11
CA PRO A 127 -20.88 -17.19 25.12
C PRO A 127 -22.24 -16.58 24.81
N SER A 128 -22.91 -17.09 23.79
CA SER A 128 -24.28 -16.72 23.45
C SER A 128 -25.18 -17.93 23.64
N ALA A 129 -26.50 -17.73 23.64
CA ALA A 129 -27.45 -18.84 23.82
C ALA A 129 -27.27 -20.00 22.81
N GLY A 130 -26.53 -19.80 21.71
CA GLY A 130 -26.18 -20.83 20.72
C GLY A 130 -24.70 -21.26 20.70
N TYR A 131 -23.85 -20.77 21.61
CA TYR A 131 -22.46 -21.17 21.72
C TYR A 131 -22.00 -21.15 23.17
N GLN A 132 -21.87 -22.33 23.78
CA GLN A 132 -21.12 -22.52 25.02
C GLN A 132 -19.72 -23.06 24.69
N PRO A 133 -18.65 -22.31 25.00
CA PRO A 133 -17.30 -22.85 24.86
C PRO A 133 -17.12 -24.01 25.83
N CYS A 134 -16.74 -25.17 25.29
CA CYS A 134 -16.44 -26.38 26.03
C CYS A 134 -15.13 -26.22 26.80
N TYR A 135 -15.22 -25.82 28.06
CA TYR A 135 -14.07 -25.85 28.94
C TYR A 135 -13.86 -27.29 29.44
N SER A 136 -12.66 -27.82 29.24
CA SER A 136 -12.27 -29.12 29.78
C SER A 136 -12.43 -29.12 31.31
N GLY A 137 -13.49 -29.75 31.81
CA GLY A 137 -13.90 -29.76 33.22
C GLY A 137 -15.37 -29.45 33.46
N SER A 138 -16.05 -28.75 32.54
CA SER A 138 -17.52 -28.62 32.58
C SER A 138 -18.11 -29.80 31.83
N GLY A 139 -18.56 -30.83 32.55
CA GLY A 139 -19.01 -32.12 32.00
C GLY A 139 -20.28 -32.10 31.12
N ARG A 140 -20.59 -30.99 30.44
CA ARG A 140 -21.66 -30.89 29.44
C ARG A 140 -21.23 -30.00 28.28
N CYS A 141 -21.17 -30.62 27.11
CA CYS A 141 -21.04 -30.00 25.80
C CYS A 141 -22.18 -30.60 24.98
N ASP A 142 -23.22 -29.83 24.71
CA ASP A 142 -24.30 -30.21 23.80
C ASP A 142 -24.16 -29.43 22.49
#